data_AF-A0A2K2V6F6-F1
#
_entry.id   AF-A0A2K2V6F6-F1
#
_cell.length_a   1.000
_cell.length_b   1.000
_cell.length_c   1.000
_cell.angle_alpha   90.00
_cell.angle_beta   90.00
_cell.angle_gamma   90.00
#
_symmetry.space_group_name_H-M   'P 1'
#
loop_
_entity.id
_entity.type
_entity.pdbx_description
1 polymer ?
#
loop_
_entity_poly.entity_id
_entity_poly.type
_entity_poly.pdbx_seq_one_letter_code
_entity_poly.pdbx_strand_id
1 'polypeptide(L)'
;VGVVHCGSPIEAVQRFLGRVDLGALPHIVDTIIFIKDGRIEKVYSLRIVVKLPRGMKDRTLARPVVLVTNFETGKQEYEIYTFGEETVIMPVRESEEVVSLEEEEIGYHIIKRKNSIVLSLGREMANTEVTLYSGDEEIITIRTDERGRINLAKKSPAGRAVMDAVRRGSLRVKTA
;
A
#
# COMPACT_ATOMS: atom_id res chain seq x y z
N VAL A 1 -16.59 22.14 8.05
CA VAL A 1 -16.33 21.30 9.25
C VAL A 1 -17.67 20.80 9.77
N GLY A 2 -17.88 19.49 9.77
CA GLY A 2 -19.10 18.85 10.29
C GLY A 2 -18.82 18.17 11.63
N VAL A 3 -19.76 18.24 12.57
CA VAL A 3 -19.68 17.57 13.87
C VAL A 3 -20.72 16.45 13.90
N VAL A 4 -20.28 15.22 14.20
CA VAL A 4 -21.13 14.05 14.27
C VAL A 4 -20.89 13.34 15.59
N HIS A 5 -21.97 13.03 16.32
CA HIS A 5 -21.90 12.19 17.51
C HIS A 5 -21.84 10.71 17.11
N CYS A 6 -20.75 10.02 17.48
CA CYS A 6 -20.49 8.62 17.15
C CYS A 6 -19.78 7.91 18.32
N GLY A 7 -19.98 6.59 18.46
CA GLY A 7 -19.22 5.75 19.40
C GLY A 7 -17.85 5.33 18.85
N SER A 8 -17.70 5.34 17.52
CA SER A 8 -16.46 5.06 16.82
C SER A 8 -16.27 5.99 15.61
N PRO A 9 -15.03 6.28 15.19
CA PRO A 9 -14.78 7.16 14.05
C PRO A 9 -15.39 6.66 12.73
N ILE A 10 -15.50 5.35 12.52
CA ILE A 10 -16.01 4.78 11.27
C ILE A 10 -17.51 5.00 11.08
N GLU A 11 -18.28 5.13 12.17
CA GLU A 11 -19.70 5.47 12.13
C GLU A 11 -19.96 6.85 11.51
N ALA A 12 -18.97 7.76 11.57
CA ALA A 12 -19.09 9.05 10.90
C ALA A 12 -19.16 8.87 9.37
N VAL A 13 -18.38 7.94 8.81
CA VAL A 13 -18.41 7.60 7.38
C VAL A 13 -19.72 6.92 6.99
N GLN A 14 -20.22 6.02 7.85
CA GLN A 14 -21.47 5.29 7.62
C GLN A 14 -22.67 6.23 7.35
N ARG A 15 -22.64 7.47 7.84
CA ARG A 15 -23.68 8.49 7.59
C ARG A 15 -23.80 8.90 6.11
N PHE A 16 -22.74 8.71 5.34
CA PHE A 16 -22.66 9.08 3.93
C PHE A 16 -22.94 7.88 3.01
N LEU A 17 -22.74 6.65 3.49
CA LEU A 17 -22.97 5.46 2.69
C LEU A 17 -24.44 5.36 2.27
N GLY A 18 -24.68 5.05 0.99
CA GLY A 18 -26.02 5.00 0.40
C GLY A 18 -26.66 6.35 0.09
N ARG A 19 -26.02 7.48 0.46
CA ARG A 19 -26.47 8.84 0.10
C ARG A 19 -25.57 9.52 -0.91
N VAL A 20 -24.31 9.10 -0.98
CA VAL A 20 -23.31 9.63 -1.90
C VAL A 20 -22.64 8.48 -2.62
N ASP A 21 -22.22 8.73 -3.86
CA ASP A 21 -21.41 7.79 -4.60
C ASP A 21 -20.08 7.55 -3.89
N LEU A 22 -19.63 6.29 -3.86
CA LEU A 22 -18.36 5.91 -3.23
C LEU A 22 -17.18 6.72 -3.80
N GLY A 23 -17.21 7.02 -5.09
CA GLY A 23 -16.21 7.85 -5.77
C GLY A 23 -16.15 9.30 -5.28
N ALA A 24 -17.28 9.84 -4.83
CA ALA A 24 -17.37 11.20 -4.32
C ALA A 24 -17.02 11.30 -2.83
N LEU A 25 -17.04 10.18 -2.10
CA LEU A 25 -16.90 10.17 -0.64
C LEU A 25 -15.62 10.89 -0.14
N PRO A 26 -14.40 10.63 -0.67
CA PRO A 26 -13.21 11.34 -0.22
C PRO A 26 -13.21 12.83 -0.57
N HIS A 27 -13.98 13.28 -1.55
CA HIS A 27 -14.11 14.70 -1.87
C HIS A 27 -15.06 15.44 -0.93
N ILE A 28 -15.94 14.71 -0.24
CA ILE A 28 -16.90 15.26 0.72
C ILE A 28 -16.32 15.17 2.14
N VAL A 29 -15.71 14.02 2.47
CA VAL A 29 -15.08 13.75 3.77
C VAL A 29 -13.75 13.04 3.52
N ASP A 30 -12.67 13.80 3.44
CA ASP A 30 -11.31 13.26 3.36
C ASP A 30 -10.70 12.98 4.74
N THR A 31 -11.12 13.72 5.78
CA THR A 31 -10.48 13.67 7.11
C THR A 31 -11.52 13.56 8.23
N ILE A 32 -11.27 12.68 9.20
CA ILE A 32 -12.12 12.47 10.37
C ILE A 32 -11.26 12.58 11.62
N ILE A 33 -11.67 13.46 12.54
CA ILE A 33 -10.99 13.66 13.82
C ILE A 33 -11.89 13.11 14.91
N PHE A 34 -11.46 12.04 15.56
CA PHE A 34 -12.20 11.44 16.67
C PHE A 34 -11.72 12.03 17.99
N ILE A 35 -12.66 12.59 18.74
CA ILE A 35 -12.40 13.21 20.03
C ILE A 35 -13.02 12.34 21.12
N LYS A 36 -12.22 11.96 22.11
CA LYS A 36 -12.63 11.22 23.30
C LYS A 36 -12.02 11.87 24.53
N ASP A 37 -12.82 12.09 25.57
CA ASP A 37 -12.39 12.69 26.84
C ASP A 37 -11.61 14.01 26.66
N GLY A 38 -12.04 14.84 25.69
CA GLY A 38 -11.44 16.13 25.37
C GLY A 38 -10.11 16.07 24.60
N ARG A 39 -9.69 14.88 24.14
CA ARG A 39 -8.44 14.67 23.39
C ARG A 39 -8.73 14.09 22.02
N ILE A 40 -7.87 14.41 21.05
CA ILE A 40 -7.88 13.74 19.76
C ILE A 40 -7.32 12.34 19.99
N GLU A 41 -8.19 11.34 19.90
CA GLU A 41 -7.83 9.93 20.14
C GLU A 41 -7.36 9.28 18.84
N LYS A 42 -7.94 9.70 17.70
CA LYS A 42 -7.57 9.16 16.38
C LYS A 42 -7.91 10.13 15.26
N VAL A 43 -7.08 10.15 14.23
CA VAL A 43 -7.34 10.86 12.97
C VAL A 43 -7.35 9.86 11.82
N TYR A 44 -8.44 9.83 11.06
CA TYR A 44 -8.50 9.06 9.81
C TYR A 44 -8.39 9.95 8.59
N SER A 45 -7.75 9.41 7.56
CA SER A 45 -7.74 9.94 6.20
C SER A 45 -8.43 8.94 5.26
N LEU A 46 -9.25 9.46 4.35
CA LEU A 46 -9.93 8.71 3.32
C LEU A 46 -9.29 9.00 1.96
N ARG A 47 -8.90 7.94 1.23
CA ARG A 47 -8.37 8.04 -0.14
C ARG A 47 -9.03 6.99 -1.01
N ILE A 48 -9.36 7.33 -2.25
CA ILE A 48 -9.78 6.35 -3.25
C ILE A 48 -8.58 5.76 -3.97
N VAL A 49 -8.61 4.43 -4.18
CA VAL A 49 -7.66 3.70 -5.02
C VAL A 49 -8.42 2.71 -5.88
N VAL A 50 -7.85 2.31 -7.01
CA VAL A 50 -8.36 1.18 -7.80
C VAL A 50 -7.60 -0.07 -7.39
N LYS A 51 -8.31 -1.09 -6.90
CA LYS A 51 -7.70 -2.36 -6.54
C LYS A 51 -8.69 -3.52 -6.53
N LEU A 52 -8.19 -4.74 -6.33
CA LEU A 52 -9.01 -5.88 -5.99
C LEU A 52 -9.43 -5.76 -4.51
N PRO A 53 -10.73 -5.56 -4.19
CA PRO A 53 -11.16 -5.48 -2.79
C PRO A 53 -10.92 -6.81 -2.08
N ARG A 54 -10.70 -6.73 -0.76
CA ARG A 54 -10.57 -7.93 0.06
C ARG A 54 -11.81 -8.82 -0.05
N GLY A 55 -11.59 -10.14 -0.13
CA GLY A 55 -12.64 -11.14 -0.24
C GLY A 55 -13.02 -11.55 -1.68
N MET A 56 -12.39 -10.98 -2.70
CA MET A 56 -12.59 -11.36 -4.11
C MET A 56 -11.39 -12.13 -4.66
N LYS A 57 -11.66 -13.18 -5.44
CA LYS A 57 -10.63 -14.05 -6.03
C LYS A 57 -10.31 -13.74 -7.50
N ASP A 58 -11.16 -12.99 -8.19
CA ASP A 58 -10.99 -12.72 -9.63
C ASP A 58 -10.42 -11.30 -9.88
N ARG A 59 -9.23 -11.25 -10.50
CA ARG A 59 -8.44 -10.04 -10.75
C ARG A 59 -9.05 -9.13 -11.84
N THR A 60 -9.99 -9.63 -12.64
CA THR A 60 -10.69 -8.82 -13.66
C THR A 60 -11.70 -7.83 -13.05
N LEU A 61 -11.95 -7.94 -11.74
CA LEU A 61 -12.92 -7.15 -10.98
C LEU A 61 -12.30 -5.94 -10.25
N ALA A 62 -11.18 -5.41 -10.77
CA ALA A 62 -10.57 -4.20 -10.23
C ALA A 62 -11.63 -3.09 -10.17
N ARG A 63 -11.82 -2.51 -8.98
CA ARG A 63 -12.90 -1.56 -8.74
C ARG A 63 -12.44 -0.46 -7.77
N PRO A 64 -13.16 0.67 -7.74
CA PRO A 64 -12.83 1.73 -6.81
C PRO A 64 -13.05 1.28 -5.36
N VAL A 65 -12.03 1.47 -4.52
CA VAL A 65 -12.06 1.18 -3.09
C VAL A 65 -11.61 2.42 -2.34
N VAL A 66 -12.38 2.85 -1.34
CA VAL A 66 -11.95 3.91 -0.42
C VAL A 66 -11.20 3.27 0.74
N LEU A 67 -9.94 3.68 0.90
CA LEU A 67 -9.08 3.30 2.02
C LEU A 67 -9.33 4.25 3.18
N VAL A 68 -9.50 3.70 4.38
CA VAL A 68 -9.51 4.47 5.62
C VAL A 68 -8.23 4.15 6.37
N THR A 69 -7.31 5.11 6.43
CA THR A 69 -6.02 4.97 7.08
C THR A 69 -5.95 5.84 8.33
N ASN A 70 -5.23 5.36 9.34
CA ASN A 70 -4.81 6.19 10.46
C ASN A 70 -3.79 7.20 9.95
N PHE A 71 -4.09 8.49 10.08
CA PHE A 71 -3.25 9.57 9.56
C PHE A 71 -1.87 9.61 10.22
N GLU A 72 -1.79 9.30 11.52
CA GLU A 72 -0.53 9.37 12.28
C GLU A 72 0.40 8.20 11.96
N THR A 73 -0.16 7.00 11.75
CA THR A 73 0.62 5.78 11.54
C THR A 73 0.73 5.35 10.07
N GLY A 74 -0.10 5.90 9.19
CA GLY A 74 -0.25 5.46 7.80
C GLY A 74 -0.93 4.09 7.63
N LYS A 75 -1.29 3.41 8.73
CA LYS A 75 -1.84 2.06 8.68
C LYS A 75 -3.29 2.07 8.21
N GLN A 76 -3.59 1.24 7.21
CA GLN A 76 -4.96 1.01 6.75
C GLN A 76 -5.75 0.23 7.81
N GLU A 77 -6.87 0.78 8.25
CA GLU A 77 -7.75 0.14 9.24
C GLU A 77 -9.05 -0.38 8.60
N TYR A 78 -9.53 0.25 7.52
CA TYR A 78 -10.74 -0.18 6.82
C TYR A 78 -10.64 -0.02 5.30
N GLU A 79 -11.45 -0.79 4.58
CA GLU A 79 -11.76 -0.65 3.16
C GLU A 79 -13.26 -0.44 2.98
N ILE A 80 -13.64 0.46 2.08
CA ILE A 80 -15.03 0.66 1.72
C ILE A 80 -15.16 0.43 0.22
N TYR A 81 -16.03 -0.51 -0.16
CA TYR A 81 -16.25 -0.87 -1.55
C TYR A 81 -17.68 -1.33 -1.78
N THR A 82 -18.09 -1.31 -3.04
CA THR A 82 -19.42 -1.79 -3.46
C THR A 82 -19.35 -3.29 -3.81
N PHE A 83 -20.26 -4.07 -3.20
CA PHE A 83 -20.51 -5.47 -3.51
C PHE A 83 -21.96 -5.64 -3.98
N GLY A 84 -22.15 -5.90 -5.28
CA GLY A 84 -23.49 -5.85 -5.87
C GLY A 84 -24.02 -4.43 -5.84
N GLU A 85 -25.14 -4.21 -5.15
CA GLU A 85 -25.78 -2.89 -4.98
C GLU A 85 -25.50 -2.27 -3.60
N GLU A 86 -24.81 -2.99 -2.71
CA GLU A 86 -24.57 -2.55 -1.34
C GLU A 86 -23.14 -2.03 -1.15
N THR A 87 -23.01 -0.98 -0.35
CA THR A 87 -21.69 -0.47 0.07
C THR A 87 -21.30 -1.08 1.40
N VAL A 88 -20.16 -1.76 1.44
CA VAL A 88 -19.67 -2.51 2.61
C VAL A 88 -18.41 -1.85 3.17
N ILE A 89 -18.31 -1.79 4.49
CA ILE A 89 -17.08 -1.42 5.20
C ILE A 89 -16.44 -2.69 5.76
N MET A 90 -15.21 -2.97 5.33
CA MET A 90 -14.44 -4.14 5.73
C MET A 90 -13.24 -3.72 6.60
N PRO A 91 -13.12 -4.21 7.86
CA PRO A 91 -11.92 -3.97 8.66
C PRO A 91 -10.71 -4.73 8.11
N VAL A 92 -9.53 -4.11 8.21
CA VAL A 92 -8.25 -4.71 7.84
C VAL A 92 -7.71 -5.51 9.03
N ARG A 93 -7.55 -6.83 8.85
CA ARG A 93 -6.79 -7.67 9.78
C ARG A 93 -5.32 -7.66 9.37
N GLU A 94 -4.40 -7.60 10.34
CA GLU A 94 -2.94 -7.50 10.13
C GLU A 94 -2.32 -8.61 9.27
N SER A 95 -3.05 -9.69 8.97
CA SER A 95 -2.51 -10.89 8.33
C SER A 95 -2.60 -10.95 6.81
N GLU A 96 -3.18 -9.95 6.14
CA GLU A 96 -3.25 -9.93 4.66
C GLU A 96 -3.01 -8.50 4.18
N GLU A 97 -1.86 -8.28 3.55
CA GLU A 97 -1.44 -7.00 2.97
C GLU A 97 -2.27 -6.63 1.75
N VAL A 98 -2.35 -5.33 1.53
CA VAL A 98 -3.21 -4.68 0.54
C VAL A 98 -2.57 -4.78 -0.84
N VAL A 99 -3.23 -5.41 -1.80
CA VAL A 99 -2.85 -5.31 -3.22
C VAL A 99 -3.47 -4.01 -3.74
N SER A 100 -2.73 -2.91 -3.89
CA SER A 100 -3.14 -1.73 -4.65
C SER A 100 -2.57 -1.78 -6.06
N LEU A 101 -3.37 -1.49 -7.10
CA LEU A 101 -2.95 -1.49 -8.51
C LEU A 101 -2.28 -0.16 -8.92
N GLU A 102 -1.58 0.49 -8.01
CA GLU A 102 -0.65 1.57 -8.34
C GLU A 102 0.73 0.92 -8.43
N GLU A 103 1.24 0.76 -9.65
CA GLU A 103 2.55 0.22 -10.04
C GLU A 103 3.25 -0.57 -8.93
N GLU A 104 3.03 -1.90 -8.89
CA GLU A 104 3.56 -2.82 -7.87
C GLU A 104 4.98 -2.46 -7.45
N GLU A 105 5.11 -1.73 -6.33
CA GLU A 105 6.37 -1.66 -5.60
C GLU A 105 6.58 -3.05 -5.03
N ILE A 106 7.45 -3.81 -5.68
CA ILE A 106 7.75 -5.18 -5.27
C ILE A 106 8.46 -5.09 -3.92
N GLY A 107 7.78 -5.58 -2.87
CA GLY A 107 8.35 -5.70 -1.55
C GLY A 107 9.67 -6.46 -1.58
N TYR A 108 10.69 -5.94 -0.90
CA TYR A 108 12.01 -6.54 -0.91
C TYR A 108 12.60 -6.66 0.49
N HIS A 109 13.43 -7.68 0.68
CA HIS A 109 14.27 -7.83 1.86
C HIS A 109 15.74 -7.85 1.49
N ILE A 110 16.58 -7.11 2.22
CA ILE A 110 18.02 -7.02 1.95
C ILE A 110 18.82 -7.81 2.98
N ILE A 111 19.55 -8.80 2.48
CA ILE A 111 20.53 -9.56 3.27
C ILE A 111 21.93 -9.05 2.91
N LYS A 112 22.59 -8.38 3.84
CA LYS A 112 23.96 -7.89 3.68
C LYS A 112 24.95 -9.02 3.99
N ARG A 113 25.80 -9.38 3.03
CA ARG A 113 26.94 -10.30 3.20
C ARG A 113 28.26 -9.51 3.22
N LYS A 114 29.40 -10.18 3.42
CA LYS A 114 30.72 -9.54 3.47
C LYS A 114 30.99 -8.68 2.22
N ASN A 115 30.93 -9.28 1.03
CA ASN A 115 31.24 -8.62 -0.25
C ASN A 115 30.04 -8.36 -1.17
N SER A 116 28.85 -8.82 -0.79
CA SER A 116 27.65 -8.66 -1.61
C SER A 116 26.42 -8.29 -0.79
N ILE A 117 25.39 -7.83 -1.46
CA ILE A 117 24.03 -7.69 -0.94
C ILE A 117 23.14 -8.65 -1.72
N VAL A 118 22.19 -9.27 -1.04
CA VAL A 118 21.15 -10.09 -1.66
C VAL A 118 19.84 -9.37 -1.47
N LEU A 119 19.21 -8.98 -2.57
CA LEU A 119 17.84 -8.47 -2.61
C LEU A 119 16.92 -9.67 -2.83
N SER A 120 16.02 -9.93 -1.90
CA SER A 120 15.06 -11.02 -1.96
C SER A 120 13.68 -10.44 -2.24
N LEU A 121 13.10 -10.80 -3.37
CA LEU A 121 11.77 -10.36 -3.84
C LEU A 121 10.70 -11.44 -3.68
N GLY A 122 11.03 -12.56 -3.01
CA GLY A 122 10.12 -13.67 -2.79
C GLY A 122 10.00 -14.63 -3.98
N ARG A 123 9.49 -15.84 -3.73
CA ARG A 123 9.42 -16.92 -4.76
C ARG A 123 8.44 -16.59 -5.89
N GLU A 124 7.45 -15.75 -5.60
CA GLU A 124 6.52 -15.18 -6.56
C GLU A 124 7.23 -14.42 -7.69
N MET A 125 8.42 -13.89 -7.41
CA MET A 125 9.26 -13.21 -8.38
C MET A 125 10.35 -14.10 -8.96
N ALA A 126 10.25 -15.43 -8.86
CA ALA A 126 11.28 -16.32 -9.40
C ALA A 126 11.37 -16.24 -10.93
N ASN A 127 12.59 -16.21 -11.47
CA ASN A 127 12.85 -16.17 -12.92
C ASN A 127 12.24 -14.97 -13.65
N THR A 128 11.92 -13.90 -12.94
CA THR A 128 11.29 -12.70 -13.49
C THR A 128 12.32 -11.59 -13.70
N GLU A 129 12.17 -10.81 -14.76
CA GLU A 129 12.98 -9.62 -15.02
C GLU A 129 12.41 -8.43 -14.24
N VAL A 130 13.28 -7.75 -13.50
CA VAL A 130 12.91 -6.62 -12.67
C VAL A 130 13.90 -5.48 -12.83
N THR A 131 13.41 -4.26 -12.70
CA THR A 131 14.18 -3.03 -12.76
C THR A 131 14.26 -2.40 -11.37
N LEU A 132 15.49 -2.10 -10.94
CA LEU A 132 15.78 -1.42 -9.68
C LEU A 132 15.91 0.08 -9.93
N TYR A 133 15.28 0.90 -9.10
CA TYR A 133 15.29 2.36 -9.20
C TYR A 133 15.78 3.01 -7.90
N SER A 134 16.40 4.18 -8.01
CA SER A 134 16.65 5.10 -6.90
C SER A 134 15.81 6.36 -7.10
N GLY A 135 14.64 6.43 -6.47
CA GLY A 135 13.63 7.44 -6.81
C GLY A 135 13.06 7.13 -8.19
N ASP A 136 13.24 8.04 -9.15
CA ASP A 136 12.81 7.88 -10.54
C ASP A 136 13.95 7.46 -11.50
N GLU A 137 15.17 7.35 -11.00
CA GLU A 137 16.35 6.99 -11.80
C GLU A 137 16.56 5.48 -11.83
N GLU A 138 16.61 4.87 -13.02
CA GLU A 138 16.90 3.45 -13.20
C GLU A 138 18.36 3.15 -12.81
N ILE A 139 18.54 2.15 -11.95
CA ILE A 139 19.85 1.64 -11.56
C ILE A 139 20.27 0.51 -12.52
N ILE A 140 19.42 -0.52 -12.65
CA ILE A 140 19.70 -1.73 -13.43
C ILE A 140 18.44 -2.57 -13.62
N THR A 141 18.30 -3.20 -14.79
CA THR A 141 17.36 -4.28 -15.05
C THR A 141 18.06 -5.64 -14.96
N ILE A 142 17.51 -6.57 -14.18
CA ILE A 142 18.11 -7.88 -13.89
C ILE A 142 17.06 -8.96 -13.65
N ARG A 143 17.35 -10.19 -14.08
CA ARG A 143 16.51 -11.36 -13.81
C ARG A 143 16.84 -12.00 -12.46
N THR A 144 15.81 -12.33 -11.69
CA THR A 144 15.93 -13.01 -10.40
C THR A 144 16.29 -14.50 -10.55
N ASP A 145 16.85 -15.10 -9.49
CA ASP A 145 17.07 -16.54 -9.42
C ASP A 145 15.76 -17.35 -9.21
N GLU A 146 15.87 -18.68 -9.16
CA GLU A 146 14.77 -19.61 -8.86
C GLU A 146 14.05 -19.35 -7.51
N ARG A 147 14.62 -18.53 -6.63
CA ARG A 147 14.04 -18.14 -5.34
C ARG A 147 13.65 -16.67 -5.30
N GLY A 148 13.69 -15.97 -6.43
CA GLY A 148 13.39 -14.54 -6.53
C GLY A 148 14.46 -13.64 -5.92
N ARG A 149 15.73 -14.05 -5.95
CA ARG A 149 16.84 -13.27 -5.36
C ARG A 149 17.73 -12.67 -6.43
N ILE A 150 18.28 -11.51 -6.10
CA ILE A 150 19.30 -10.80 -6.87
C ILE A 150 20.52 -10.62 -5.98
N ASN A 151 21.70 -11.07 -6.44
CA ASN A 151 22.95 -10.93 -5.71
C ASN A 151 23.82 -9.87 -6.38
N LEU A 152 24.08 -8.76 -5.69
CA LEU A 152 24.89 -7.65 -6.19
C LEU A 152 26.17 -7.52 -5.36
N ALA A 153 27.32 -7.49 -6.02
CA ALA A 153 28.58 -7.20 -5.36
C ALA A 153 28.57 -5.75 -4.83
N LYS A 154 28.94 -5.53 -3.57
CA LYS A 154 28.92 -4.19 -2.95
C LYS A 154 29.80 -3.16 -3.66
N LYS A 155 30.84 -3.63 -4.37
CA LYS A 155 31.78 -2.78 -5.10
C LYS A 155 31.31 -2.46 -6.53
N SER A 156 30.35 -3.21 -7.07
CA SER A 156 29.84 -2.93 -8.41
C SER A 156 29.09 -1.58 -8.43
N PRO A 157 28.97 -0.91 -9.59
CA PRO A 157 28.18 0.31 -9.72
C PRO A 157 26.73 0.12 -9.22
N ALA A 158 26.05 -0.94 -9.68
CA ALA A 158 24.71 -1.27 -9.23
C ALA A 158 24.62 -1.58 -7.73
N GLY A 159 25.59 -2.31 -7.17
CA GLY A 159 25.62 -2.61 -5.73
C GLY A 159 25.78 -1.36 -4.86
N ARG A 160 26.60 -0.39 -5.31
CA ARG A 160 26.75 0.91 -4.65
C ARG A 160 25.46 1.72 -4.72
N ALA A 161 24.90 1.87 -5.91
CA ALA A 161 23.66 2.61 -6.14
C ALA A 161 22.49 2.06 -5.32
N VAL A 162 22.31 0.74 -5.29
CA VAL A 162 21.27 0.08 -4.47
C VAL A 162 21.51 0.32 -2.98
N MET A 163 22.74 0.19 -2.48
CA MET A 163 23.04 0.47 -1.07
C MET A 163 22.75 1.91 -0.67
N ASP A 164 23.04 2.87 -1.56
CA ASP A 164 22.79 4.28 -1.30
C ASP A 164 21.29 4.62 -1.37
N ALA A 165 20.56 4.05 -2.34
CA ALA A 165 19.10 4.17 -2.42
C ALA A 165 18.40 3.61 -1.18
N VAL A 166 18.86 2.46 -0.67
CA VAL A 166 18.32 1.84 0.55
C VAL A 166 18.58 2.71 1.78
N ARG A 167 19.76 3.32 1.88
CA ARG A 167 20.07 4.25 2.98
C ARG A 167 19.19 5.50 2.95
N ARG A 168 18.82 5.96 1.75
CA ARG A 168 17.95 7.12 1.53
C ARG A 168 16.45 6.79 1.61
N GLY A 169 16.08 5.52 1.75
CA GLY A 169 14.68 5.08 1.70
C GLY A 169 14.04 5.28 0.31
N SER A 170 14.85 5.33 -0.75
CA SER A 170 14.41 5.65 -2.11
C SER A 170 14.54 4.48 -3.08
N LEU A 171 14.86 3.26 -2.62
CA LEU A 171 14.95 2.10 -3.50
C LEU A 171 13.54 1.64 -3.87
N ARG A 172 13.26 1.55 -5.17
CA ARG A 172 12.01 1.01 -5.72
C ARG A 172 12.33 -0.15 -6.65
N VAL A 173 11.44 -1.13 -6.74
CA VAL A 173 11.59 -2.31 -7.60
C VAL A 173 10.32 -2.45 -8.41
N LYS A 174 10.44 -2.58 -9.73
CA LYS A 174 9.32 -2.80 -10.65
C LYS A 174 9.61 -4.00 -11.55
N THR A 175 8.58 -4.69 -12.02
CA THR A 175 8.74 -5.65 -13.13
C THR A 175 9.06 -4.89 -14.42
N ALA A 176 9.95 -5.45 -15.24
CA ALA A 176 10.21 -4.96 -16.59
C ALA A 176 9.06 -5.31 -17.55
#